data_AF-A0A2V8HYE1-F1
#
_entry.id   AF-A0A2V8HYE1-F1
#
_cell.length_a   1.000
_cell.length_b   1.000
_cell.length_c   1.000
_cell.angle_alpha   90.00
_cell.angle_beta   90.00
_cell.angle_gamma   90.00
#
_symmetry.space_group_name_H-M   'P 1'
#
loop_
_entity.id
_entity.type
_entity.pdbx_description
1 polymer ?
#
loop_
_entity_poly.entity_id
_entity_poly.type
_entity_poly.pdbx_seq_one_letter_code
_entity_poly.pdbx_strand_id
1 'polypeptide(L)'
;MPRLTATRCGRPTDGRRLLFGSARSGQVNLYVETADGTGSATRLTESANLQAPSAITDDGTRVVVSELTPTRQRDLRLLTLTPTPRLEPLLETPFEERGGIVSPDGRWLAYESNSSGRFEVYIRPFPNVSDGQWQVSNAGGVQPLWARSGRELFYLAPDGALLTVPVDPRGATWSAGTSTKLVAGRYFTGNSVYTARQYDVSPDGQRFLMIKEGGGTDQTAVPPQIVVVQHWTEELKRLVPIN
;
A
#
# COMPACT_ATOMS: atom_id res chain seq x y z
N MET A 1 25.47 -4.30 -4.80
CA MET A 1 24.37 -3.40 -5.22
C MET A 1 23.23 -3.56 -4.21
N PRO A 2 22.92 -2.58 -3.36
CA PRO A 2 21.75 -2.69 -2.50
C PRO A 2 20.50 -2.60 -3.38
N ARG A 3 19.64 -3.64 -3.36
CA ARG A 3 18.32 -3.60 -3.98
C ARG A 3 17.47 -2.60 -3.18
N LEU A 4 17.25 -1.42 -3.75
CA LEU A 4 16.29 -0.44 -3.24
C LEU A 4 14.90 -0.89 -3.70
N THR A 5 14.12 -1.52 -2.81
CA THR A 5 12.67 -1.64 -3.01
C THR A 5 12.05 -0.37 -2.49
N ALA A 6 11.88 0.63 -3.35
CA ALA A 6 11.16 1.85 -3.00
C ALA A 6 9.66 1.55 -3.02
N THR A 7 9.11 1.10 -1.90
CA THR A 7 7.67 1.14 -1.70
C THR A 7 7.29 2.61 -1.50
N ARG A 8 6.62 3.21 -2.49
CA ARG A 8 6.06 4.56 -2.34
C ARG A 8 4.87 4.49 -1.39
N CYS A 9 5.16 4.37 -0.10
CA CYS A 9 4.17 4.30 0.94
C CYS A 9 3.80 5.71 1.37
N GLY A 10 2.63 6.18 0.91
CA GLY A 10 1.95 7.36 1.42
C GLY A 10 2.60 8.69 1.06
N ARG A 11 1.79 9.72 0.84
CA ARG A 11 2.31 11.09 0.80
C ARG A 11 2.83 11.41 2.22
N PRO A 12 4.09 11.84 2.38
CA PRO A 12 4.35 12.83 3.41
C PRO A 12 3.48 14.03 3.02
N THR A 13 2.77 14.63 3.95
CA THR A 13 1.95 15.81 3.68
C THR A 13 2.72 16.99 3.09
N ASP A 14 4.05 16.90 3.03
CA ASP A 14 4.95 17.83 2.35
C ASP A 14 5.80 17.21 1.21
N GLY A 15 5.70 15.90 0.94
CA GLY A 15 6.55 15.21 -0.04
C GLY A 15 8.05 15.22 0.25
N ARG A 16 8.48 15.62 1.46
CA ARG A 16 9.91 15.87 1.78
C ARG A 16 10.69 14.66 2.25
N ARG A 17 10.01 13.56 2.60
CA ARG A 17 10.64 12.37 3.17
C ARG A 17 10.21 11.09 2.44
N LEU A 18 11.10 10.11 2.38
CA LEU A 18 10.84 8.77 1.88
C LEU A 18 10.91 7.79 3.04
N LEU A 19 9.84 7.03 3.25
CA LEU A 19 9.80 5.91 4.17
C LEU A 19 9.92 4.60 3.38
N PHE A 20 10.87 3.74 3.75
CA PHE A 20 11.13 2.53 2.98
C PHE A 20 11.72 1.41 3.85
N GLY A 21 11.59 0.17 3.37
CA GLY A 21 12.25 -0.99 3.97
C GLY A 21 13.66 -1.17 3.40
N SER A 22 14.65 -1.49 4.24
CA SER A 22 16.03 -1.72 3.79
C SER A 22 16.74 -2.81 4.62
N ALA A 23 17.44 -3.72 3.94
CA ALA A 23 18.31 -4.74 4.54
C ALA A 23 19.74 -4.23 4.81
N ARG A 24 19.97 -2.90 4.81
CA ARG A 24 21.32 -2.33 4.96
C ARG A 24 22.02 -2.67 6.28
N SER A 25 21.25 -3.10 7.28
CA SER A 25 21.71 -3.59 8.59
C SER A 25 21.51 -5.11 8.76
N GLY A 26 21.49 -5.87 7.67
CA GLY A 26 21.24 -7.32 7.67
C GLY A 26 19.77 -7.68 7.47
N GLN A 27 18.90 -7.32 8.42
CA GLN A 27 17.45 -7.57 8.36
C GLN A 27 16.69 -6.37 7.79
N VAL A 28 15.63 -6.62 6.99
CA VAL A 28 14.79 -5.55 6.43
C VAL A 28 14.01 -4.85 7.55
N ASN A 29 14.43 -3.63 7.86
CA ASN A 29 13.79 -2.73 8.81
C ASN A 29 13.36 -1.44 8.11
N LEU A 30 12.63 -0.57 8.81
CA LEU A 30 12.16 0.70 8.27
C LEU A 30 13.19 1.80 8.44
N TYR A 31 13.32 2.60 7.39
CA TYR A 31 14.21 3.74 7.30
C TYR A 31 13.46 4.95 6.75
N VAL A 32 13.96 6.13 7.08
CA VAL A 32 13.50 7.40 6.51
C VAL A 32 14.69 8.19 5.99
N GLU A 33 14.52 8.80 4.81
CA GLU A 33 15.47 9.78 4.27
C GLU A 33 14.73 10.96 3.63
N THR A 34 15.45 11.99 3.23
CA THR A 34 14.89 13.12 2.49
C THR A 34 14.53 12.69 1.06
N ALA A 35 13.45 13.22 0.52
CA ALA A 35 12.97 12.86 -0.81
C ALA A 35 13.81 13.46 -1.95
N ASP A 36 14.56 14.52 -1.68
CA ASP A 36 15.52 15.10 -2.63
C ASP A 36 16.87 14.35 -2.67
N GLY A 37 17.01 13.29 -1.86
CA GLY A 37 18.22 12.48 -1.77
C GLY A 37 19.36 13.14 -0.99
N THR A 38 19.10 14.27 -0.32
CA THR A 38 20.11 14.97 0.48
C THR A 38 20.25 14.38 1.89
N GLY A 39 21.46 13.97 2.26
CA GLY A 39 21.72 13.40 3.58
C GLY A 39 21.56 11.88 3.64
N SER A 40 21.58 11.33 4.85
CA SER A 40 21.67 9.89 5.09
C SER A 40 20.37 9.33 5.67
N ALA A 41 19.97 8.15 5.21
CA ALA A 41 18.80 7.49 5.77
C ALA A 41 18.99 7.15 7.25
N THR A 42 17.97 7.49 8.05
CA THR A 42 17.88 7.20 9.48
C THR A 42 17.02 5.96 9.69
N ARG A 43 17.48 5.03 10.52
CA ARG A 43 16.71 3.83 10.89
C ARG A 43 15.58 4.22 11.86
N LEU A 44 14.38 3.72 11.61
CA LEU A 44 13.20 3.97 12.44
C LEU A 44 12.82 2.79 13.33
N THR A 45 13.13 1.57 12.90
CA THR A 45 12.76 0.34 13.62
C THR A 45 13.91 -0.63 13.74
N GLU A 46 13.88 -1.44 14.80
CA GLU A 46 14.80 -2.53 15.02
C GLU A 46 14.02 -3.80 15.38
N SER A 47 13.97 -4.73 14.43
CA SER A 47 13.32 -6.03 14.55
C SER A 47 14.14 -7.10 13.84
N ALA A 48 14.04 -8.33 14.37
CA ALA A 48 14.52 -9.54 13.72
C ALA A 48 13.59 -10.02 12.60
N ASN A 49 12.36 -9.51 12.57
CA ASN A 49 11.35 -9.84 11.57
C ASN A 49 11.47 -8.94 10.35
N LEU A 50 11.01 -9.41 9.18
CA LEU A 50 10.95 -8.58 7.96
C LEU A 50 9.81 -7.57 8.10
N GLN A 51 10.13 -6.29 7.93
CA GLN A 51 9.16 -5.21 7.99
C GLN A 51 9.03 -4.49 6.66
N ALA A 52 7.80 -4.09 6.31
CA ALA A 52 7.51 -3.24 5.17
C ALA A 52 6.46 -2.19 5.54
N PRO A 53 6.63 -0.92 5.12
CA PRO A 53 5.60 0.09 5.36
C PRO A 53 4.42 -0.17 4.41
N SER A 54 3.19 -0.14 4.92
CA SER A 54 1.97 -0.36 4.13
C SER A 54 1.17 0.92 3.89
N ALA A 55 1.00 1.76 4.93
CA ALA A 55 0.37 3.07 4.81
C ALA A 55 0.92 4.08 5.83
N ILE A 56 0.76 5.37 5.55
CA ILE A 56 0.94 6.47 6.51
C ILE A 56 -0.41 7.16 6.70
N THR A 57 -0.67 7.65 7.91
CA THR A 57 -1.84 8.49 8.18
C THR A 57 -1.73 9.84 7.48
N ASP A 58 -2.86 10.47 7.17
CA ASP A 58 -2.90 11.78 6.50
C ASP A 58 -2.25 12.89 7.33
N ASP A 59 -2.16 12.76 8.65
CA ASP A 59 -1.41 13.68 9.50
C ASP A 59 0.12 13.45 9.48
N GLY A 60 0.59 12.38 8.84
CA GLY A 60 2.00 12.00 8.75
C GLY A 60 2.63 11.52 10.06
N THR A 61 1.82 11.26 11.11
CA THR A 61 2.32 10.92 12.45
C THR A 61 2.44 9.42 12.70
N ARG A 62 1.70 8.60 11.96
CA ARG A 62 1.59 7.16 12.17
C ARG A 62 1.74 6.38 10.87
N VAL A 63 2.39 5.24 10.95
CA VAL A 63 2.63 4.33 9.82
C VAL A 63 2.08 2.96 10.19
N VAL A 64 1.24 2.38 9.33
CA VAL A 64 0.90 0.96 9.38
C VAL A 64 2.03 0.18 8.73
N VAL A 65 2.52 -0.82 9.45
CA VAL A 65 3.68 -1.64 9.09
C VAL A 65 3.23 -3.08 8.99
N SER A 66 3.52 -3.74 7.88
CA SER A 66 3.40 -5.21 7.79
C SER A 66 4.68 -5.83 8.34
N GLU A 67 4.56 -6.78 9.26
CA GLU A 67 5.68 -7.51 9.84
C GLU A 67 5.49 -9.03 9.62
N LEU A 68 6.50 -9.69 9.05
CA LEU A 68 6.49 -11.15 8.86
C LEU A 68 7.10 -11.83 10.08
N THR A 69 6.28 -12.54 10.84
CA THR A 69 6.65 -13.18 12.11
C THR A 69 7.30 -14.56 11.91
N PRO A 70 7.93 -15.13 12.95
CA PRO A 70 8.61 -16.44 12.85
C PRO A 70 7.69 -17.61 12.48
N THR A 71 6.38 -17.52 12.74
CA THR A 71 5.38 -18.50 12.31
C THR A 71 5.03 -18.40 10.82
N ARG A 72 5.70 -17.50 10.08
CA ARG A 72 5.41 -17.09 8.71
C ARG A 72 4.03 -16.47 8.50
N GLN A 73 3.41 -16.01 9.57
CA GLN A 73 2.22 -15.16 9.50
C GLN A 73 2.67 -13.71 9.36
N ARG A 74 1.82 -12.88 8.75
CA ARG A 74 2.02 -11.43 8.72
C ARG A 74 1.00 -10.80 9.63
N ASP A 75 1.49 -9.91 10.46
CA ASP A 75 0.66 -9.08 11.33
C ASP A 75 0.83 -7.61 10.96
N LEU A 76 -0.12 -6.79 11.41
CA LEU A 76 -0.04 -5.35 11.28
C LEU A 76 0.47 -4.73 12.58
N ARG A 77 1.44 -3.84 12.45
CA ARG A 77 2.04 -3.05 13.52
C ARG A 77 1.79 -1.57 13.26
N LEU A 78 1.81 -0.77 14.32
CA LEU A 78 1.68 0.68 14.24
C LEU A 78 2.99 1.34 14.67
N LEU A 79 3.60 2.10 13.78
CA LEU A 79 4.76 2.93 14.07
C LEU A 79 4.31 4.37 14.24
N THR A 80 4.36 4.87 15.47
CA THR A 80 4.17 6.30 15.77
C THR A 80 5.51 7.01 15.60
N LEU A 81 5.57 8.06 14.77
CA LEU A 81 6.81 8.76 14.40
C LEU A 81 7.17 9.90 15.37
N THR A 82 6.16 10.54 15.96
CA THR A 82 6.31 11.74 16.80
C THR A 82 5.76 11.49 18.22
N PRO A 83 6.42 11.98 19.28
CA PRO A 83 7.67 12.76 19.28
C PRO A 83 8.92 11.92 18.99
N THR A 84 8.86 10.61 19.20
CA THR A 84 9.94 9.66 18.88
C THR A 84 9.37 8.38 18.27
N PRO A 85 10.07 7.74 17.33
CA PRO A 85 9.65 6.47 16.73
C PRO A 85 9.35 5.39 17.77
N ARG A 86 8.12 4.88 17.78
CA ARG A 86 7.68 3.78 18.65
C ARG A 86 6.83 2.81 17.85
N LEU A 87 7.25 1.55 17.82
CA LEU A 87 6.52 0.46 17.15
C LEU A 87 5.72 -0.35 18.18
N GLU A 88 4.43 -0.51 17.93
CA GLU A 88 3.51 -1.29 18.78
C GLU A 88 2.66 -2.26 17.95
N PRO A 89 2.12 -3.33 18.56
CA PRO A 89 1.09 -4.16 17.94
C PRO A 89 -0.10 -3.30 17.49
N LEU A 90 -0.60 -3.52 16.27
CA LEU A 90 -1.87 -2.94 15.82
C LEU A 90 -2.93 -4.03 15.74
N LEU A 91 -2.67 -5.08 14.95
CA LEU A 91 -3.58 -6.20 14.76
C LEU A 91 -2.73 -7.48 14.64
N GLU A 92 -2.87 -8.34 15.64
CA GLU A 92 -2.18 -9.62 15.74
C GLU A 92 -3.22 -10.70 16.03
N THR A 93 -3.41 -11.61 15.07
CA THR A 93 -4.40 -12.69 15.19
C THR A 93 -3.81 -14.02 14.71
N PRO A 94 -4.50 -15.16 14.87
CA PRO A 94 -4.04 -16.42 14.29
C PRO A 94 -4.05 -16.47 12.75
N PHE A 95 -4.54 -15.43 12.09
CA PHE A 95 -4.67 -15.32 10.64
C PHE A 95 -3.51 -14.53 10.03
N GLU A 96 -3.50 -14.40 8.71
CA GLU A 96 -2.55 -13.53 8.04
C GLU A 96 -3.21 -12.21 7.67
N GLU A 97 -2.65 -11.09 8.11
CA GLU A 97 -3.08 -9.73 7.77
C GLU A 97 -2.07 -9.01 6.86
N ARG A 98 -2.59 -8.35 5.81
CA ARG A 98 -1.74 -7.67 4.81
C ARG A 98 -2.30 -6.32 4.40
N GLY A 99 -1.42 -5.48 3.86
CA GLY A 99 -1.82 -4.32 3.05
C GLY A 99 -2.66 -3.28 3.78
N GLY A 100 -2.48 -3.13 5.10
CA GLY A 100 -3.27 -2.21 5.91
C GLY A 100 -3.15 -0.76 5.44
N ILE A 101 -4.30 -0.12 5.18
CA ILE A 101 -4.42 1.28 4.75
C ILE A 101 -5.47 2.03 5.57
N VAL A 102 -5.11 3.22 6.03
CA VAL A 102 -5.98 4.08 6.83
C VAL A 102 -6.82 4.97 5.91
N SER A 103 -8.09 5.19 6.26
CA SER A 103 -8.98 6.11 5.57
C SER A 103 -8.48 7.56 5.67
N PRO A 104 -8.84 8.45 4.72
CA PRO A 104 -8.40 9.85 4.74
C PRO A 104 -8.80 10.63 6.01
N ASP A 105 -9.93 10.26 6.61
CA ASP A 105 -10.39 10.84 7.89
C ASP A 105 -9.70 10.25 9.13
N GLY A 106 -8.81 9.26 8.94
CA GLY A 106 -8.06 8.63 10.02
C GLY A 106 -8.86 7.67 10.91
N ARG A 107 -10.10 7.33 10.57
CA ARG A 107 -11.01 6.57 11.44
C ARG A 107 -11.10 5.07 11.14
N TRP A 108 -10.73 4.64 9.94
CA TRP A 108 -10.92 3.26 9.49
C TRP A 108 -9.63 2.67 8.95
N LEU A 109 -9.38 1.40 9.27
CA LEU A 109 -8.34 0.57 8.69
C LEU A 109 -8.99 -0.41 7.72
N ALA A 110 -8.63 -0.32 6.45
CA ALA A 110 -8.90 -1.38 5.47
C ALA A 110 -7.67 -2.29 5.35
N TYR A 111 -7.88 -3.60 5.32
CA TYR A 111 -6.79 -4.57 5.25
C TYR A 111 -7.27 -5.89 4.65
N GLU A 112 -6.32 -6.73 4.26
CA GLU A 112 -6.60 -8.09 3.78
C GLU A 112 -6.46 -9.07 4.94
N SER A 113 -7.35 -10.05 5.05
CA SER A 113 -7.17 -11.18 5.97
C SER A 113 -7.70 -12.48 5.40
N ASN A 114 -7.07 -13.59 5.76
CA ASN A 114 -7.52 -14.94 5.40
C ASN A 114 -8.46 -15.59 6.46
N SER A 115 -9.02 -14.81 7.40
CA SER A 115 -9.84 -15.32 8.50
C SER A 115 -11.11 -16.10 8.09
N SER A 116 -11.59 -15.92 6.86
CA SER A 116 -12.71 -16.67 6.28
C SER A 116 -12.28 -17.91 5.47
N GLY A 117 -10.98 -18.26 5.49
CA GLY A 117 -10.40 -19.33 4.69
C GLY A 117 -9.87 -18.90 3.31
N ARG A 118 -10.03 -17.63 2.94
CA ARG A 118 -9.42 -16.99 1.76
C ARG A 118 -9.17 -15.51 2.05
N PHE A 119 -8.28 -14.86 1.31
CA PHE A 119 -8.09 -13.41 1.45
C PHE A 119 -9.34 -12.65 1.04
N GLU A 120 -9.85 -11.89 2.01
CA GLU A 120 -10.94 -10.93 1.84
C GLU A 120 -10.49 -9.57 2.38
N VAL A 121 -11.13 -8.51 1.92
CA VAL A 121 -10.97 -7.16 2.45
C VAL A 121 -11.87 -6.99 3.66
N TYR A 122 -11.28 -6.50 4.75
CA TYR A 122 -11.96 -6.19 6.00
C TYR A 122 -11.73 -4.74 6.40
N ILE A 123 -12.63 -4.24 7.24
CA ILE A 123 -12.59 -2.92 7.85
C ILE A 123 -12.65 -3.05 9.36
N ARG A 124 -11.84 -2.26 10.05
CA ARG A 124 -11.87 -2.09 11.51
C ARG A 124 -11.74 -0.60 11.87
N PRO A 125 -12.22 -0.17 13.05
CA PRO A 125 -11.93 1.18 13.55
C PRO A 125 -10.42 1.35 13.73
N PHE A 126 -9.91 2.55 13.51
CA PHE A 126 -8.48 2.86 13.64
C PHE A 126 -8.28 4.03 14.61
N PRO A 127 -7.31 3.93 15.55
CA PRO A 127 -6.44 2.78 15.82
C PRO A 127 -7.09 1.68 16.66
N ASN A 128 -8.33 1.88 17.14
CA ASN A 128 -9.02 0.95 18.04
C ASN A 128 -9.58 -0.27 17.29
N VAL A 129 -8.70 -1.11 16.74
CA VAL A 129 -9.08 -2.20 15.85
C VAL A 129 -9.95 -3.28 16.52
N SER A 130 -10.03 -3.30 17.84
CA SER A 130 -10.86 -4.25 18.60
C SER A 130 -12.35 -3.87 18.67
N ASP A 131 -12.70 -2.62 18.34
CA ASP A 131 -14.06 -2.09 18.55
C ASP A 131 -15.09 -2.56 17.50
N GLY A 132 -14.63 -3.27 16.46
CA GLY A 132 -15.50 -3.87 15.46
C GLY A 132 -14.71 -4.43 14.28
N GLN A 133 -15.34 -5.31 13.50
CA GLN A 133 -14.80 -5.84 12.24
C GLN A 133 -15.95 -6.02 11.26
N TRP A 134 -15.76 -5.54 10.03
CA TRP A 134 -16.72 -5.71 8.94
C TRP A 134 -16.02 -6.30 7.73
N GLN A 135 -16.59 -7.37 7.19
CA GLN A 135 -16.14 -7.96 5.94
C GLN A 135 -16.71 -7.17 4.76
N VAL A 136 -15.85 -6.73 3.85
CA VAL A 136 -16.23 -5.92 2.68
C VAL A 136 -16.40 -6.79 1.43
N SER A 137 -15.45 -7.70 1.18
CA SER A 137 -15.53 -8.64 0.06
C SER A 137 -16.00 -10.02 0.53
N ASN A 138 -16.74 -10.74 -0.30
CA ASN A 138 -17.29 -12.06 0.01
C ASN A 138 -16.97 -13.14 -1.06
N ALA A 139 -16.14 -12.79 -2.03
CA ALA A 139 -15.75 -13.64 -3.15
C ALA A 139 -14.25 -13.50 -3.46
N GLY A 140 -13.46 -13.19 -2.43
CA GLY A 140 -12.06 -12.81 -2.52
C GLY A 140 -11.86 -11.31 -2.73
N GLY A 141 -10.77 -10.79 -2.18
CA GLY A 141 -10.37 -9.39 -2.36
C GLY A 141 -8.97 -9.12 -1.82
N VAL A 142 -8.18 -8.35 -2.57
CA VAL A 142 -6.82 -7.94 -2.19
C VAL A 142 -6.56 -6.47 -2.53
N GLN A 143 -5.50 -5.92 -1.94
CA GLN A 143 -4.99 -4.58 -2.19
C GLN A 143 -6.03 -3.48 -2.02
N PRO A 144 -6.61 -3.31 -0.82
CA PRO A 144 -7.57 -2.24 -0.57
C PRO A 144 -6.95 -0.86 -0.79
N LEU A 145 -7.76 0.07 -1.30
CA LEU A 145 -7.37 1.47 -1.48
C LEU A 145 -8.56 2.41 -1.28
N TRP A 146 -8.45 3.31 -0.30
CA TRP A 146 -9.38 4.41 -0.14
C TRP A 146 -9.26 5.42 -1.29
N ALA A 147 -10.40 5.84 -1.83
CA ALA A 147 -10.48 7.10 -2.55
C ALA A 147 -10.13 8.25 -1.61
N ARG A 148 -9.47 9.29 -2.13
CA ARG A 148 -9.14 10.49 -1.34
C ARG A 148 -10.35 11.20 -0.74
N SER A 149 -11.50 11.07 -1.39
CA SER A 149 -12.76 11.61 -0.89
C SER A 149 -13.26 10.90 0.39
N GLY A 150 -12.73 9.70 0.70
CA GLY A 150 -13.23 8.82 1.75
C GLY A 150 -14.59 8.16 1.44
N ARG A 151 -15.15 8.40 0.25
CA ARG A 151 -16.51 7.94 -0.13
C ARG A 151 -16.52 6.61 -0.87
N GLU A 152 -15.34 6.08 -1.19
CA GLU A 152 -15.19 4.83 -1.92
C GLU A 152 -13.97 4.07 -1.41
N LEU A 153 -14.08 2.76 -1.41
CA LEU A 153 -12.99 1.82 -1.21
C LEU A 153 -12.87 0.95 -2.45
N PHE A 154 -11.68 0.92 -3.04
CA PHE A 154 -11.33 0.06 -4.16
C PHE A 154 -10.60 -1.19 -3.68
N TYR A 155 -10.74 -2.29 -4.42
CA TYR A 155 -9.93 -3.50 -4.22
C TYR A 155 -9.92 -4.36 -5.49
N LEU A 156 -8.97 -5.29 -5.59
CA LEU A 156 -8.89 -6.24 -6.70
C LEU A 156 -9.53 -7.58 -6.31
N ALA A 157 -10.39 -8.11 -7.18
CA ALA A 157 -10.92 -9.46 -7.06
C ALA A 157 -9.91 -10.51 -7.57
N PRO A 158 -10.11 -11.81 -7.27
CA PRO A 158 -9.21 -12.87 -7.73
C PRO A 158 -9.07 -13.00 -9.25
N ASP A 159 -10.09 -12.57 -10.02
CA ASP A 159 -10.04 -12.52 -11.50
C ASP A 159 -9.22 -11.33 -12.04
N GLY A 160 -8.69 -10.50 -11.14
CA GLY A 160 -7.96 -9.29 -11.45
C GLY A 160 -8.84 -8.07 -11.67
N ALA A 161 -10.18 -8.18 -11.59
CA ALA A 161 -11.06 -7.04 -11.79
C ALA A 161 -10.93 -6.02 -10.64
N LEU A 162 -11.06 -4.74 -10.97
CA LEU A 162 -11.16 -3.68 -9.96
C LEU A 162 -12.61 -3.53 -9.53
N LEU A 163 -12.85 -3.65 -8.22
CA LEU A 163 -14.14 -3.44 -7.59
C LEU A 163 -14.11 -2.14 -6.79
N THR A 164 -15.28 -1.51 -6.65
CA THR A 164 -15.52 -0.34 -5.81
C THR A 164 -16.66 -0.61 -4.84
N VAL A 165 -16.53 -0.06 -3.64
CA VAL A 165 -17.53 -0.11 -2.58
C VAL A 165 -17.80 1.33 -2.16
N PRO A 166 -19.04 1.84 -2.29
CA PRO A 166 -19.38 3.16 -1.77
C PRO A 166 -19.40 3.11 -0.24
N VAL A 167 -18.83 4.12 0.39
CA VAL A 167 -18.70 4.26 1.84
C VAL A 167 -19.38 5.55 2.26
N ASP A 168 -20.12 5.52 3.37
CA ASP A 168 -20.62 6.75 3.99
C ASP A 168 -19.58 7.30 4.96
N PRO A 169 -18.85 8.38 4.60
CA PRO A 169 -17.83 8.94 5.48
C PRO A 169 -18.43 9.74 6.65
N ARG A 170 -19.75 9.91 6.74
CA ARG A 170 -20.37 10.76 7.79
C ARG A 170 -20.94 9.95 8.95
N GLY A 171 -21.06 8.64 8.80
CA GLY A 171 -21.52 7.75 9.86
C GLY A 171 -20.59 7.76 11.08
N ALA A 172 -21.19 7.62 12.26
CA ALA A 172 -20.46 7.30 13.48
C ALA A 172 -20.04 5.81 13.53
N THR A 173 -20.76 4.97 12.77
CA THR A 173 -20.50 3.54 12.59
C THR A 173 -20.11 3.24 11.15
N TRP A 174 -19.45 2.11 10.93
CA TRP A 174 -19.13 1.65 9.58
C TRP A 174 -20.41 1.41 8.78
N SER A 175 -20.48 2.00 7.59
CA SER A 175 -21.56 1.75 6.63
C SER A 175 -21.03 1.84 5.21
N ALA A 176 -21.33 0.81 4.43
CA ALA A 176 -20.93 0.68 3.04
C ALA A 176 -22.07 0.09 2.22
N GLY A 177 -22.16 0.50 0.96
CA GLY A 177 -23.08 -0.12 0.00
C GLY A 177 -22.51 -1.40 -0.59
N THR A 178 -23.18 -1.94 -1.60
CA THR A 178 -22.77 -3.17 -2.26
C THR A 178 -21.53 -2.95 -3.14
N SER A 179 -20.60 -3.90 -3.08
CA SER A 179 -19.45 -3.93 -3.97
C SER A 179 -19.89 -4.12 -5.43
N THR A 180 -19.31 -3.35 -6.35
CA THR A 180 -19.59 -3.43 -7.78
C THR A 180 -18.31 -3.46 -8.60
N LYS A 181 -18.34 -4.12 -9.76
CA LYS A 181 -17.19 -4.18 -10.67
C LYS A 181 -17.06 -2.83 -11.39
N LEU A 182 -15.99 -2.10 -11.09
CA LEU A 182 -15.69 -0.80 -11.70
C LEU A 182 -14.96 -0.97 -13.04
N VAL A 183 -13.94 -1.84 -13.06
CA VAL A 183 -13.17 -2.14 -14.27
C VAL A 183 -13.00 -3.65 -14.40
N ALA A 184 -13.52 -4.21 -15.48
CA ALA A 184 -13.26 -5.60 -15.84
C ALA A 184 -11.86 -5.74 -16.47
N GLY A 185 -11.17 -6.82 -16.14
CA GLY A 185 -9.87 -7.12 -16.72
C GLY A 185 -9.07 -8.08 -15.86
N ARG A 186 -8.01 -8.63 -16.44
CA ARG A 186 -7.01 -9.43 -15.73
C ARG A 186 -5.86 -8.52 -15.33
N TYR A 187 -6.04 -7.77 -14.24
CA TYR A 187 -4.97 -6.94 -13.70
C TYR A 187 -4.14 -7.74 -12.69
N PHE A 188 -2.85 -7.42 -12.64
CA PHE A 188 -1.89 -8.13 -11.83
C PHE A 188 -2.17 -7.88 -10.35
N THR A 189 -2.54 -8.95 -9.64
CA THR A 189 -2.83 -8.94 -8.20
C THR A 189 -1.59 -9.22 -7.35
N GLY A 190 -0.46 -9.58 -7.99
CA GLY A 190 0.83 -9.78 -7.35
C GLY A 190 0.99 -11.10 -6.59
N ASN A 191 2.24 -11.41 -6.23
CA ASN A 191 2.64 -12.47 -5.29
C ASN A 191 3.80 -11.97 -4.40
N SER A 192 3.86 -10.67 -4.14
CA SER A 192 5.06 -10.09 -3.56
C SER A 192 5.11 -10.34 -2.05
N VAL A 193 6.23 -10.90 -1.59
CA VAL A 193 6.66 -10.92 -0.19
C VAL A 193 6.68 -9.50 0.41
N TYR A 194 6.68 -8.47 -0.43
CA TYR A 194 6.49 -7.07 -0.07
C TYR A 194 5.09 -6.66 -0.52
N THR A 195 4.14 -6.55 0.42
CA THR A 195 2.71 -6.26 0.25
C THR A 195 2.45 -4.82 -0.22
N ALA A 196 3.21 -4.35 -1.21
CA ALA A 196 2.96 -3.09 -1.87
C ALA A 196 1.77 -3.26 -2.83
N ARG A 197 0.82 -2.35 -2.71
CA ARG A 197 -0.29 -2.17 -3.66
C ARG A 197 0.27 -2.03 -5.09
N GLN A 198 -0.34 -2.70 -6.07
CA GLN A 198 0.14 -2.77 -7.47
C GLN A 198 -0.63 -1.85 -8.42
N TYR A 199 -1.56 -1.06 -7.89
CA TYR A 199 -2.27 -0.02 -8.62
C TYR A 199 -2.31 1.28 -7.82
N ASP A 200 -2.70 2.39 -8.43
CA ASP A 200 -2.99 3.65 -7.74
C ASP A 200 -4.14 4.37 -8.42
N VAL A 201 -4.78 5.27 -7.68
CA VAL A 201 -5.87 6.12 -8.18
C VAL A 201 -5.42 7.58 -8.21
N SER A 202 -5.82 8.31 -9.25
CA SER A 202 -5.55 9.74 -9.36
C SER A 202 -6.21 10.52 -8.21
N PRO A 203 -5.70 11.72 -7.86
CA PRO A 203 -6.24 12.49 -6.74
C PRO A 203 -7.73 12.84 -6.83
N ASP A 204 -8.24 12.97 -8.05
CA ASP A 204 -9.66 13.22 -8.36
C ASP A 204 -10.53 11.94 -8.33
N GLY A 205 -9.92 10.75 -8.16
CA GLY A 205 -10.63 9.46 -8.16
C GLY A 205 -11.01 8.93 -9.55
N GLN A 206 -10.68 9.63 -10.63
CA GLN A 206 -11.24 9.35 -11.97
C GLN A 206 -10.36 8.46 -12.86
N ARG A 207 -9.09 8.27 -12.52
CA ARG A 207 -8.14 7.50 -13.32
C ARG A 207 -7.38 6.52 -12.45
N PHE A 208 -7.09 5.36 -13.03
CA PHE A 208 -6.36 4.30 -12.35
C PHE A 208 -5.07 3.98 -13.13
N LEU A 209 -3.97 3.88 -12.40
CA LEU A 209 -2.72 3.29 -12.90
C LEU A 209 -2.72 1.83 -12.47
N MET A 210 -2.78 0.91 -13.43
CA MET A 210 -2.90 -0.53 -13.16
C MET A 210 -1.96 -1.31 -14.07
N ILE A 211 -1.40 -2.40 -13.55
CA ILE A 211 -0.58 -3.34 -14.31
C ILE A 211 -1.51 -4.41 -14.90
N LYS A 212 -1.57 -4.50 -16.23
CA LYS A 212 -2.35 -5.55 -16.92
C LYS A 212 -1.52 -6.83 -16.99
N GLU A 213 -2.12 -7.97 -16.67
CA GLU A 213 -1.46 -9.25 -16.94
C GLU A 213 -1.41 -9.50 -18.45
N GLY A 214 -0.22 -9.80 -18.96
CA GLY A 214 -0.04 -10.20 -20.35
C GLY A 214 -0.67 -11.57 -20.59
N GLY A 215 -1.60 -11.65 -21.53
CA GLY A 215 -2.27 -12.91 -21.90
C GLY A 215 -1.47 -13.81 -22.85
N GLY A 216 -0.14 -13.65 -22.94
CA GLY A 216 0.67 -14.32 -23.95
C GLY A 216 1.25 -15.63 -23.44
N THR A 217 0.76 -16.77 -23.94
CA THR A 217 1.53 -18.02 -24.04
C THR A 217 2.61 -17.95 -25.13
N ASP A 218 2.68 -16.85 -25.88
CA ASP A 218 3.68 -16.61 -26.91
C ASP A 218 5.04 -16.27 -26.28
N GLN A 219 5.87 -17.31 -26.14
CA GLN A 219 7.29 -17.21 -25.79
C GLN A 219 8.12 -16.45 -26.85
N THR A 220 7.49 -16.03 -27.95
CA THR A 220 8.06 -15.26 -29.07
C THR A 220 7.78 -13.76 -28.97
N ALA A 221 6.93 -13.31 -28.05
CA ALA A 221 6.67 -11.89 -27.84
C ALA A 221 7.94 -11.22 -27.27
N VAL A 222 8.42 -10.17 -27.92
CA VAL A 222 9.53 -9.35 -27.42
C VAL A 222 9.16 -8.90 -26.00
N PRO A 223 9.99 -9.17 -24.98
CA PRO A 223 9.67 -8.76 -23.62
C PRO A 223 9.46 -7.25 -23.57
N PRO A 224 8.44 -6.75 -22.85
CA PRO A 224 8.18 -5.33 -22.76
C PRO A 224 9.45 -4.60 -22.28
N GLN A 225 9.92 -3.64 -23.07
CA GLN A 225 11.11 -2.85 -22.75
C GLN A 225 10.71 -1.62 -21.93
N ILE A 226 11.35 -1.42 -20.79
CA ILE A 226 11.28 -0.17 -20.04
C ILE A 226 12.49 0.67 -20.42
N VAL A 227 12.26 1.76 -21.14
CA VAL A 227 13.29 2.76 -21.42
C VAL A 227 13.25 3.80 -20.31
N VAL A 228 14.28 3.80 -19.46
CA VAL A 228 14.44 4.81 -18.41
C VAL A 228 15.31 5.93 -18.95
N VAL A 229 14.70 7.10 -19.20
CA VAL A 229 15.42 8.31 -19.56
C VAL A 229 15.67 9.11 -18.29
N GLN A 230 16.94 9.18 -17.88
CA GLN A 230 17.36 10.05 -16.78
C GLN A 230 17.66 11.45 -17.33
N HIS A 231 17.52 12.48 -16.48
CA HIS A 231 17.76 13.87 -16.86
C HIS A 231 16.99 14.32 -18.13
N TRP A 232 15.77 13.81 -18.33
CA TRP A 232 15.02 14.00 -19.58
C TRP A 232 14.83 15.48 -19.97
N THR A 233 14.78 16.40 -18.99
CA THR A 233 14.68 17.84 -19.23
C THR A 233 15.95 18.40 -19.87
N GLU A 234 17.13 17.93 -19.46
CA GLU A 234 18.40 18.31 -20.08
C GLU A 234 18.54 17.68 -21.46
N GLU A 235 18.10 16.44 -21.60
CA GLU A 235 18.05 15.77 -22.91
C GLU A 235 17.10 16.49 -23.88
N LEU A 236 15.94 16.95 -23.40
CA LEU A 236 15.01 17.73 -24.22
C LEU A 236 15.61 19.06 -24.65
N LYS A 237 16.28 19.79 -23.74
CA LYS A 237 16.98 21.05 -24.09
C LYS A 237 18.09 20.83 -25.11
N ARG A 238 18.81 19.70 -25.03
CA ARG A 238 19.86 19.33 -25.98
C ARG A 238 19.28 19.05 -27.37
N LEU A 239 18.16 18.34 -27.44
CA LEU A 239 17.54 17.91 -28.68
C LEU A 239 16.68 19.00 -29.34
N VAL A 240 16.15 19.92 -28.54
CA VAL A 240 15.35 21.05 -29.00
C VAL A 240 15.89 22.34 -28.37
N PRO A 241 17.01 22.88 -28.89
CA PRO A 241 17.52 24.18 -28.43
C PRO A 241 16.50 25.25 -28.79
N ILE A 242 15.90 25.86 -27.77
CA ILE A 242 15.09 27.06 -27.94
C ILE A 242 16.07 28.21 -28.04
N ASN A 243 16.17 28.84 -29.22
CA ASN A 243 16.92 30.08 -29.41
C ASN A 243 16.29 31.23 -28.63
#